data_AF-A0AAD5WX96-F1
#
_entry.id   AF-A0AAD5WX96-F1
#
_cell.length_a   1.000
_cell.length_b   1.000
_cell.length_c   1.000
_cell.angle_alpha   90.00
_cell.angle_beta   90.00
_cell.angle_gamma   90.00
#
_symmetry.space_group_name_H-M   'P 1'
#
loop_
_entity.id
_entity.type
_entity.pdbx_description
1 polymer ?
#
loop_
_entity_poly.entity_id
_entity_poly.type
_entity_poly.pdbx_seq_one_letter_code
_entity_poly.pdbx_strand_id
1 'polypeptide(L)'
;MAALPTTMRALAAPKSCLPSEYELIDFPVPEIKSPNEVLIRVHAASLITGDTQIARNASKWLGHPLEYPFIPGLQGSGIVEQVGTGVSNIRPGDAVYGASSKHPFLPYHYPALAAEYAVMPAEGLILKPPQVSFEDAASLPGYTVTALQCFRKGLEMMGLDSLQGKTVIVPAALGGAGSVGCQVAKRVYGAEKVITSLSTAKMPMVEKHLGLGIIDQAVDYTKGGLNEIEDGVADLVYATQWSAPEYFRKVDSEKGVIVSIATVPPSRLLRQTVGKENIPFWLAWIVDAIQLWYAWLLRGTRRRMEFVSGNLGVREDLETIGEWVATGKIKPVTTVVDLCDIETVRREMMKVSSGHGGVGSLVLKIV
;
A
#
# COMPACT_ATOMS: atom_id res chain seq x y z
N MET A 1 -9.57 29.29 -16.24
CA MET A 1 -9.91 28.35 -15.16
C MET A 1 -10.98 28.99 -14.31
N ALA A 2 -11.95 28.22 -13.82
CA ALA A 2 -12.89 28.73 -12.82
C ALA A 2 -12.10 29.14 -11.56
N ALA A 3 -12.58 30.13 -10.83
CA ALA A 3 -11.98 30.48 -9.54
C ALA A 3 -12.12 29.29 -8.59
N LEU A 4 -11.07 28.98 -7.83
CA LEU A 4 -11.12 27.94 -6.80
C LEU A 4 -12.12 28.35 -5.71
N PRO A 5 -12.90 27.41 -5.15
CA PRO A 5 -13.74 27.69 -4.00
C PRO A 5 -12.88 28.06 -2.78
N THR A 6 -13.44 28.80 -1.84
CA THR A 6 -12.73 29.14 -0.59
C THR A 6 -12.64 27.97 0.37
N THR A 7 -13.60 27.04 0.29
CA THR A 7 -13.69 25.85 1.15
C THR A 7 -13.85 24.59 0.31
N MET A 8 -13.50 23.47 0.93
CA MET A 8 -13.63 22.12 0.40
C MET A 8 -14.12 21.17 1.48
N ARG A 9 -14.81 20.11 1.08
CA ARG A 9 -15.18 19.02 1.98
C ARG A 9 -14.07 17.98 2.03
N ALA A 10 -13.84 17.43 3.22
CA ALA A 10 -12.93 16.32 3.44
C ALA A 10 -13.50 15.33 4.46
N LEU A 11 -13.18 14.05 4.27
CA LEU A 11 -13.28 13.07 5.34
C LEU A 11 -12.16 13.36 6.35
N ALA A 12 -12.48 13.43 7.63
CA ALA A 12 -11.49 13.67 8.66
C ALA A 12 -11.76 12.85 9.92
N ALA A 13 -10.69 12.43 10.58
CA ALA A 13 -10.71 12.01 11.97
C ALA A 13 -10.69 13.27 12.85
N PRO A 14 -11.73 13.59 13.64
CA PRO A 14 -11.75 14.80 14.46
C PRO A 14 -10.81 14.74 15.67
N LYS A 15 -10.37 13.53 16.05
CA LYS A 15 -9.48 13.23 17.17
C LYS A 15 -8.84 11.86 16.93
N SER A 16 -7.98 11.41 17.84
CA SER A 16 -7.50 10.03 17.86
C SER A 16 -8.66 9.06 18.07
N CYS A 17 -9.15 8.45 16.99
CA CYS A 17 -10.39 7.68 16.99
C CYS A 17 -10.38 6.51 15.99
N LEU A 18 -11.39 5.64 16.08
CA LEU A 18 -11.65 4.63 15.06
C LEU A 18 -12.39 5.24 13.85
N PRO A 19 -12.34 4.59 12.68
CA PRO A 19 -13.05 5.07 11.49
C PRO A 19 -14.55 5.32 11.67
N SER A 20 -15.19 4.65 12.63
CA SER A 20 -16.60 4.87 12.98
C SER A 20 -16.92 6.31 13.41
N GLU A 21 -15.91 7.05 13.87
CA GLU A 21 -16.02 8.44 14.33
C GLU A 21 -15.51 9.45 13.29
N TYR A 22 -15.15 9.03 12.06
CA TYR A 22 -14.73 9.97 11.02
C TYR A 22 -15.91 10.82 10.55
N GLU A 23 -15.68 12.07 10.22
CA GLU A 23 -16.71 13.04 9.86
C GLU A 23 -16.39 13.69 8.50
N LEU A 24 -17.42 14.18 7.81
CA LEU A 24 -17.23 15.12 6.72
C LEU A 24 -17.16 16.52 7.32
N ILE A 25 -16.04 17.20 7.10
CA ILE A 25 -15.75 18.52 7.66
C ILE A 25 -15.36 19.45 6.50
N ASP A 26 -15.76 20.71 6.58
CA ASP A 26 -15.32 21.76 5.66
C ASP A 26 -13.94 22.32 6.08
N PHE A 27 -13.02 22.40 5.13
CA PHE A 27 -11.68 22.97 5.28
C PHE A 27 -11.47 24.09 4.27
N PRO A 28 -10.55 25.04 4.51
CA PRO A 28 -10.07 25.91 3.44
C PRO A 28 -9.39 25.07 2.35
N VAL A 29 -9.54 25.49 1.09
CA VAL A 29 -8.76 24.89 -0.01
C VAL A 29 -7.27 25.16 0.25
N PRO A 30 -6.40 24.14 0.23
CA PRO A 30 -4.99 24.32 0.51
C PRO A 30 -4.29 25.06 -0.63
N GLU A 31 -3.32 25.90 -0.27
CA GLU A 31 -2.49 26.64 -1.22
C GLU A 31 -1.13 25.96 -1.39
N ILE A 32 -0.55 26.09 -2.60
CA ILE A 32 0.82 25.66 -2.89
C ILE A 32 1.80 26.51 -2.05
N LYS A 33 2.64 25.84 -1.26
CA LYS A 33 3.64 26.48 -0.39
C LYS A 33 5.06 26.33 -0.92
N SER A 34 5.30 25.37 -1.82
CA SER A 34 6.62 25.06 -2.38
C SER A 34 6.63 25.10 -3.91
N PRO A 35 7.75 25.50 -4.56
CA PRO A 35 7.88 25.45 -6.02
C PRO A 35 7.64 24.08 -6.64
N ASN A 36 7.84 23.00 -5.89
CA ASN A 36 7.73 21.61 -6.38
C ASN A 36 6.39 20.95 -6.03
N GLU A 37 5.41 21.73 -5.57
CA GLU A 37 4.09 21.26 -5.19
C GLU A 37 3.05 21.50 -6.29
N VAL A 38 1.95 20.77 -6.20
CA VAL A 38 0.85 20.77 -7.16
C VAL A 38 -0.45 20.72 -6.38
N LEU A 39 -1.39 21.59 -6.74
CA LEU A 39 -2.76 21.50 -6.27
C LEU A 39 -3.54 20.62 -7.24
N ILE A 40 -4.12 19.55 -6.73
CA ILE A 40 -5.01 18.68 -7.50
C ILE A 40 -6.44 18.80 -6.97
N ARG A 41 -7.40 18.82 -7.89
CA ARG A 41 -8.80 18.50 -7.59
C ARG A 41 -8.92 16.99 -7.58
N VAL A 42 -9.16 16.42 -6.41
CA VAL A 42 -9.15 14.97 -6.22
C VAL A 42 -10.46 14.39 -6.74
N HIS A 43 -10.36 13.36 -7.58
CA HIS A 43 -11.52 12.61 -8.06
C HIS A 43 -11.71 11.33 -7.25
N ALA A 44 -10.61 10.69 -6.85
CA ALA A 44 -10.64 9.53 -6.00
C ALA A 44 -9.45 9.43 -5.05
N ALA A 45 -9.69 8.89 -3.85
CA ALA A 45 -8.66 8.64 -2.84
C ALA A 45 -8.74 7.21 -2.34
N SER A 46 -7.61 6.51 -2.26
CA SER A 46 -7.58 5.17 -1.69
C SER A 46 -7.23 5.22 -0.21
N LEU A 47 -8.03 4.53 0.58
CA LEU A 47 -7.86 4.39 2.02
C LEU A 47 -7.26 3.03 2.36
N ILE A 48 -6.17 3.06 3.11
CA ILE A 48 -5.38 1.89 3.46
C ILE A 48 -5.26 1.73 4.98
N THR A 49 -4.79 0.57 5.43
CA THR A 49 -4.56 0.28 6.85
C THR A 49 -3.67 1.32 7.52
N GLY A 50 -2.67 1.83 6.80
CA GLY A 50 -1.78 2.91 7.25
C GLY A 50 -2.54 4.17 7.67
N ASP A 51 -3.56 4.60 6.91
CA ASP A 51 -4.38 5.78 7.25
C ASP A 51 -5.06 5.62 8.61
N THR A 52 -5.61 4.42 8.88
CA THR A 52 -6.28 4.13 10.15
C THR A 52 -5.31 4.11 11.33
N GLN A 53 -4.06 3.69 11.11
CA GLN A 53 -3.02 3.67 12.15
C GLN A 53 -2.56 5.09 12.48
N ILE A 54 -2.37 5.92 11.45
CA ILE A 54 -2.02 7.34 11.60
C ILE A 54 -3.13 8.07 12.36
N ALA A 55 -4.39 7.95 11.92
CA ALA A 55 -5.55 8.58 12.55
C ALA A 55 -5.79 8.19 14.02
N ARG A 56 -5.24 7.06 14.47
CA ARG A 56 -5.28 6.61 15.88
C ARG A 56 -4.10 7.11 16.71
N ASN A 57 -3.29 8.00 16.13
CA ASN A 57 -2.02 8.47 16.67
C ASN A 57 -1.11 7.31 17.13
N ALA A 58 -1.10 6.21 16.36
CA ALA A 58 -0.33 5.00 16.70
C ALA A 58 1.19 5.23 16.61
N SER A 59 1.65 6.45 16.37
CA SER A 59 3.08 6.82 16.34
C SER A 59 3.43 7.91 17.36
N LYS A 60 2.51 8.28 18.26
CA LYS A 60 2.73 9.36 19.25
C LYS A 60 3.98 9.17 20.11
N TRP A 61 4.37 7.92 20.37
CA TRP A 61 5.56 7.60 21.16
C TRP A 61 6.88 7.86 20.41
N LEU A 62 6.83 8.16 19.11
CA LEU A 62 7.96 8.59 18.30
C LEU A 62 8.20 10.11 18.38
N GLY A 63 7.49 10.83 19.25
CA GLY A 63 7.72 12.26 19.53
C GLY A 63 7.03 13.23 18.58
N HIS A 64 6.17 12.74 17.68
CA HIS A 64 5.45 13.55 16.70
C HIS A 64 3.94 13.44 16.93
N PRO A 65 3.33 14.33 17.74
CA PRO A 65 1.90 14.31 17.95
C PRO A 65 1.18 14.68 16.64
N LEU A 66 0.27 13.82 16.19
CA LEU A 66 -0.61 14.13 15.07
C LEU A 66 -1.56 15.27 15.45
N GLU A 67 -1.65 16.30 14.59
CA GLU A 67 -2.65 17.36 14.70
C GLU A 67 -4.00 16.86 14.18
N TYR A 68 -5.07 17.32 14.84
CA TYR A 68 -6.45 17.01 14.47
C TYR A 68 -7.23 18.29 14.19
N PRO A 69 -8.21 18.27 13.28
CA PRO A 69 -8.69 17.10 12.53
C PRO A 69 -7.70 16.58 11.48
N PHE A 70 -7.62 15.25 11.33
CA PHE A 70 -6.69 14.58 10.40
C PHE A 70 -7.43 14.07 9.16
N ILE A 71 -6.99 14.47 7.96
CA ILE A 71 -7.55 14.00 6.69
C ILE A 71 -6.75 12.75 6.23
N PRO A 72 -7.38 11.57 6.04
CA PRO A 72 -6.68 10.39 5.54
C PRO A 72 -6.47 10.45 4.01
N GLY A 73 -5.82 9.43 3.46
CA GLY A 73 -5.63 9.25 2.02
C GLY A 73 -4.17 9.44 1.62
N LEU A 74 -3.40 8.36 1.74
CA LEU A 74 -1.99 8.35 1.33
C LEU A 74 -1.77 8.31 -0.18
N GLN A 75 -2.78 7.90 -0.95
CA GLN A 75 -2.71 7.83 -2.40
C GLN A 75 -4.06 8.15 -3.04
N GLY A 76 -4.03 8.64 -4.27
CA GLY A 76 -5.21 9.18 -4.93
C GLY A 76 -4.97 9.53 -6.39
N SER A 77 -6.02 10.04 -7.02
CA SER A 77 -6.02 10.49 -8.40
C SER A 77 -6.93 11.70 -8.57
N GLY A 78 -6.62 12.53 -9.56
CA GLY A 78 -7.34 13.78 -9.77
C GLY A 78 -6.85 14.55 -10.98
N ILE A 79 -7.32 15.79 -11.11
CA ILE A 79 -6.92 16.70 -12.17
C ILE A 79 -6.08 17.82 -11.55
N VAL A 80 -4.96 18.16 -12.20
CA VAL A 80 -4.12 19.26 -11.77
C VAL A 80 -4.86 20.58 -11.97
N GLU A 81 -5.00 21.36 -10.91
CA GLU A 81 -5.58 22.71 -10.93
C GLU A 81 -4.49 23.78 -11.01
N GLN A 82 -3.43 23.63 -10.20
CA GLN A 82 -2.31 24.56 -10.17
C GLN A 82 -0.99 23.83 -9.97
N VAL A 83 0.09 24.42 -10.45
CA VAL A 83 1.46 23.89 -10.29
C VAL A 83 2.37 24.96 -9.72
N GLY A 84 3.30 24.56 -8.86
CA GLY A 84 4.38 25.41 -8.38
C GLY A 84 5.36 25.77 -9.50
N THR A 85 6.13 26.83 -9.29
CA THR A 85 7.04 27.39 -10.31
C THR A 85 8.20 26.48 -10.70
N GLY A 86 8.53 25.47 -9.89
CA GLY A 86 9.55 24.47 -10.16
C GLY A 86 9.04 23.22 -10.88
N VAL A 87 7.72 23.10 -11.09
CA VAL A 87 7.11 21.94 -11.74
C VAL A 87 7.08 22.13 -13.25
N SER A 88 7.63 21.16 -13.98
CA SER A 88 7.75 21.21 -15.46
C SER A 88 7.20 19.98 -16.18
N ASN A 89 7.03 18.87 -15.48
CA ASN A 89 6.63 17.57 -16.03
C ASN A 89 5.10 17.34 -16.02
N ILE A 90 4.33 18.19 -15.35
CA ILE A 90 2.87 18.17 -15.27
C ILE A 90 2.34 19.60 -15.30
N ARG A 91 1.13 19.78 -15.83
CA ARG A 91 0.49 21.09 -16.01
C ARG A 91 -0.99 21.07 -15.63
N PRO A 92 -1.60 22.24 -15.36
CA PRO A 92 -3.04 22.33 -15.15
C PRO A 92 -3.85 21.67 -16.27
N GLY A 93 -4.87 20.90 -15.87
CA GLY A 93 -5.70 20.09 -16.75
C GLY A 93 -5.23 18.64 -16.95
N ASP A 94 -3.99 18.30 -16.59
CA ASP A 94 -3.52 16.91 -16.65
C ASP A 94 -4.24 16.03 -15.63
N ALA A 95 -4.64 14.83 -16.04
CA ALA A 95 -5.12 13.80 -15.13
C ALA A 95 -3.93 13.04 -14.53
N VAL A 96 -3.83 13.00 -13.21
CA VAL A 96 -2.69 12.44 -12.48
C VAL A 96 -3.13 11.47 -11.39
N TYR A 97 -2.22 10.62 -10.96
CA TYR A 97 -2.38 9.75 -9.80
C TYR A 97 -1.03 9.49 -9.12
N GLY A 98 -1.06 9.13 -7.85
CA GLY A 98 0.16 8.98 -7.07
C GLY A 98 -0.06 8.88 -5.56
N ALA A 99 1.00 9.08 -4.79
CA ALA A 99 0.97 9.07 -3.33
C ALA A 99 1.60 10.33 -2.73
N SER A 100 1.11 10.74 -1.55
CA SER A 100 1.56 11.97 -0.87
C SER A 100 2.86 11.78 -0.09
N SER A 101 3.31 10.55 0.14
CA SER A 101 4.55 10.24 0.86
C SER A 101 5.51 9.40 0.03
N LYS A 102 6.82 9.64 0.20
CA LYS A 102 7.87 8.80 -0.38
C LYS A 102 7.83 7.38 0.19
N HIS A 103 7.64 7.28 1.50
CA HIS A 103 7.55 6.00 2.20
C HIS A 103 6.16 5.85 2.81
N PRO A 104 5.47 4.72 2.58
CA PRO A 104 4.13 4.48 3.14
C PRO A 104 4.20 4.05 4.61
N PHE A 105 5.35 3.54 5.07
CA PHE A 105 5.56 3.20 6.47
C PHE A 105 5.94 4.46 7.26
N LEU A 106 5.09 4.88 8.19
CA LEU A 106 5.27 6.05 9.05
C LEU A 106 5.55 7.35 8.27
N PRO A 107 4.61 7.86 7.47
CA PRO A 107 4.82 9.11 6.73
C PRO A 107 4.87 10.32 7.69
N TYR A 108 5.89 11.19 7.50
CA TYR A 108 6.11 12.41 8.30
C TYR A 108 5.41 13.66 7.75
N HIS A 109 4.83 13.57 6.56
CA HIS A 109 4.12 14.67 5.90
C HIS A 109 2.70 14.23 5.54
N TYR A 110 1.76 15.13 5.82
CA TYR A 110 0.37 14.77 6.06
C TYR A 110 -0.36 14.41 4.77
N PRO A 111 -0.95 13.20 4.68
CA PRO A 111 -1.93 12.90 3.64
C PRO A 111 -3.12 13.85 3.77
N ALA A 112 -3.73 14.20 2.63
CA ALA A 112 -4.94 15.03 2.57
C ALA A 112 -5.79 14.66 1.35
N LEU A 113 -5.65 13.42 0.84
CA LEU A 113 -6.29 13.05 -0.44
C LEU A 113 -7.76 12.68 -0.27
N ALA A 114 -8.23 12.32 0.92
CA ALA A 114 -9.66 12.17 1.19
C ALA A 114 -10.38 13.53 1.33
N ALA A 115 -10.10 14.47 0.42
CA ALA A 115 -10.64 15.81 0.34
C ALA A 115 -10.88 16.20 -1.13
N GLU A 116 -11.75 17.17 -1.41
CA GLU A 116 -12.00 17.64 -2.77
C GLU A 116 -10.76 18.27 -3.43
N TYR A 117 -9.84 18.82 -2.65
CA TYR A 117 -8.56 19.35 -3.13
C TYR A 117 -7.41 18.94 -2.21
N ALA A 118 -6.24 18.70 -2.80
CA ALA A 118 -5.04 18.35 -2.05
C ALA A 118 -3.80 18.97 -2.70
N VAL A 119 -2.86 19.43 -1.86
CA VAL A 119 -1.52 19.80 -2.32
C VAL A 119 -0.62 18.57 -2.19
N MET A 120 0.09 18.24 -3.27
CA MET A 120 1.00 17.10 -3.33
C MET A 120 2.36 17.51 -3.90
N PRO A 121 3.46 16.85 -3.49
CA PRO A 121 4.73 16.99 -4.18
C PRO A 121 4.60 16.45 -5.61
N ALA A 122 5.02 17.24 -6.61
CA ALA A 122 4.99 16.84 -8.02
C ALA A 122 5.74 15.53 -8.28
N GLU A 123 6.77 15.25 -7.47
CA GLU A 123 7.53 14.01 -7.58
C GLU A 123 6.71 12.75 -7.20
N GLY A 124 5.66 12.88 -6.40
CA GLY A 124 4.79 11.76 -6.04
C GLY A 124 3.75 11.41 -7.11
N LEU A 125 3.68 12.17 -8.20
CA LEU A 125 2.63 12.09 -9.22
C LEU A 125 3.18 11.60 -10.57
N ILE A 126 2.32 10.88 -11.29
CA ILE A 126 2.49 10.50 -12.69
C ILE A 126 1.15 10.68 -13.44
N LEU A 127 1.22 10.73 -14.78
CA LEU A 127 0.03 10.88 -15.62
C LEU A 127 -0.85 9.64 -15.55
N LYS A 128 -2.16 9.84 -15.36
CA LYS A 128 -3.15 8.77 -15.38
C LYS A 128 -3.35 8.27 -16.81
N PRO A 129 -3.22 6.96 -17.08
CA PRO A 129 -3.59 6.41 -18.38
C PRO A 129 -5.04 6.77 -18.73
N PRO A 130 -5.35 7.27 -19.95
CA PRO A 130 -6.70 7.72 -20.31
C PRO A 130 -7.79 6.66 -20.12
N GLN A 131 -7.46 5.39 -20.37
CA GLN A 131 -8.34 4.24 -20.31
C GLN A 131 -8.64 3.71 -18.90
N VAL A 132 -7.93 4.20 -17.87
CA VAL A 132 -8.12 3.78 -16.48
C VAL A 132 -8.96 4.81 -15.75
N SER A 133 -9.98 4.41 -14.98
CA SER A 133 -10.79 5.37 -14.22
C SER A 133 -9.98 6.02 -13.09
N PHE A 134 -10.49 7.12 -12.53
CA PHE A 134 -9.83 7.76 -11.40
C PHE A 134 -9.80 6.84 -10.17
N GLU A 135 -10.89 6.15 -9.90
CA GLU A 135 -11.03 5.24 -8.77
C GLU A 135 -10.01 4.09 -8.85
N ASP A 136 -9.90 3.51 -10.04
CA ASP A 136 -8.96 2.45 -10.33
C ASP A 136 -7.51 2.92 -10.20
N ALA A 137 -7.18 4.08 -10.79
CA ALA A 137 -5.85 4.66 -10.71
C ALA A 137 -5.46 4.99 -9.26
N ALA A 138 -6.37 5.55 -8.46
CA ALA A 138 -6.11 5.90 -7.06
C ALA A 138 -5.70 4.69 -6.20
N SER A 139 -6.15 3.49 -6.55
CA SER A 139 -5.95 2.28 -5.75
C SER A 139 -4.57 1.62 -5.89
N LEU A 140 -3.76 2.03 -6.87
CA LEU A 140 -2.60 1.27 -7.36
C LEU A 140 -1.21 1.75 -6.89
N PRO A 141 -0.89 3.06 -6.77
CA PRO A 141 0.50 3.56 -6.67
C PRO A 141 1.35 2.86 -5.60
N GLY A 142 0.95 2.98 -4.33
CA GLY A 142 1.71 2.47 -3.19
C GLY A 142 1.83 0.96 -3.22
N TYR A 143 0.74 0.24 -3.53
CA TYR A 143 0.78 -1.22 -3.61
C TYR A 143 1.64 -1.74 -4.75
N THR A 144 1.60 -1.07 -5.91
CA THR A 144 2.33 -1.53 -7.10
C THR A 144 3.82 -1.21 -7.01
N VAL A 145 4.21 -0.02 -6.54
CA VAL A 145 5.63 0.29 -6.26
C VAL A 145 6.20 -0.65 -5.21
N THR A 146 5.46 -0.86 -4.12
CA THR A 146 5.92 -1.75 -3.04
C THR A 146 6.08 -3.18 -3.54
N ALA A 147 5.12 -3.71 -4.31
CA ALA A 147 5.24 -5.03 -4.90
C ALA A 147 6.44 -5.12 -5.86
N LEU A 148 6.61 -4.16 -6.78
CA LEU A 148 7.76 -4.09 -7.69
C LEU A 148 9.08 -4.22 -6.92
N GLN A 149 9.28 -3.38 -5.91
CA GLN A 149 10.51 -3.35 -5.11
C GLN A 149 10.70 -4.62 -4.27
N CYS A 150 9.62 -5.17 -3.70
CA CYS A 150 9.68 -6.43 -2.95
C CYS A 150 10.10 -7.61 -3.82
N PHE A 151 9.52 -7.74 -5.02
CA PHE A 151 9.87 -8.81 -5.94
C PHE A 151 11.28 -8.63 -6.51
N ARG A 152 11.71 -7.40 -6.86
CA ARG A 152 13.11 -7.13 -7.22
C ARG A 152 14.06 -7.53 -6.10
N LYS A 153 13.75 -7.18 -4.85
CA LYS A 153 14.59 -7.57 -3.70
C LYS A 153 14.62 -9.08 -3.50
N GLY A 154 13.48 -9.75 -3.65
CA GLY A 154 13.40 -11.21 -3.57
C GLY A 154 14.27 -11.89 -4.63
N LEU A 155 14.18 -11.43 -5.88
CA LEU A 155 14.98 -11.89 -7.00
C LEU A 155 16.47 -11.65 -6.81
N GLU A 156 16.86 -10.45 -6.38
CA GLU A 156 18.25 -10.09 -6.02
C GLU A 156 18.80 -11.07 -4.96
N MET A 157 18.04 -11.31 -3.89
CA MET A 157 18.44 -12.26 -2.85
C MET A 157 18.60 -13.67 -3.44
N MET A 158 17.67 -14.12 -4.28
CA MET A 158 17.73 -15.44 -4.92
C MET A 158 18.84 -15.55 -5.99
N GLY A 159 19.40 -14.43 -6.47
CA GLY A 159 20.35 -14.41 -7.58
C GLY A 159 19.69 -14.76 -8.91
N LEU A 160 18.44 -14.31 -9.13
CA LEU A 160 17.63 -14.62 -10.30
C LEU A 160 17.08 -13.33 -10.94
N ASP A 161 16.71 -13.41 -12.22
CA ASP A 161 16.06 -12.30 -12.94
C ASP A 161 14.55 -12.52 -13.17
N SER A 162 14.05 -13.75 -12.91
CA SER A 162 12.62 -14.09 -13.04
C SER A 162 12.20 -15.18 -12.06
N LEU A 163 10.88 -15.38 -11.95
CA LEU A 163 10.25 -16.42 -11.11
C LEU A 163 9.78 -17.64 -11.94
N GLN A 164 10.27 -17.79 -13.18
CA GLN A 164 9.98 -18.98 -13.97
C GLN A 164 10.43 -20.24 -13.22
N GLY A 165 9.58 -21.26 -13.18
CA GLY A 165 9.89 -22.47 -12.43
C GLY A 165 9.86 -22.30 -10.91
N LYS A 166 9.28 -21.21 -10.38
CA LYS A 166 9.24 -20.91 -8.93
C LYS A 166 7.83 -20.90 -8.40
N THR A 167 7.70 -21.33 -7.15
CA THR A 167 6.48 -21.22 -6.35
C THR A 167 6.57 -20.01 -5.45
N VAL A 168 5.55 -19.15 -5.50
CA VAL A 168 5.44 -17.93 -4.72
C VAL A 168 4.22 -17.99 -3.83
N ILE A 169 4.36 -17.65 -2.56
CA ILE A 169 3.21 -17.41 -1.68
C ILE A 169 2.97 -15.90 -1.55
N VAL A 170 1.75 -15.47 -1.85
CA VAL A 170 1.25 -14.11 -1.61
C VAL A 170 -0.04 -14.20 -0.81
N PRO A 171 -0.04 -13.89 0.50
CA PRO A 171 -1.25 -13.95 1.33
C PRO A 171 -2.32 -12.94 0.89
N ALA A 172 -3.57 -13.21 1.25
CA ALA A 172 -4.69 -12.27 1.08
C ALA A 172 -4.86 -11.73 -0.35
N ALA A 173 -4.99 -12.61 -1.35
CA ALA A 173 -5.13 -12.25 -2.78
C ALA A 173 -6.26 -11.24 -3.10
N LEU A 174 -7.25 -11.07 -2.22
CA LEU A 174 -8.32 -10.07 -2.37
C LEU A 174 -8.18 -8.90 -1.39
N GLY A 175 -6.97 -8.61 -0.89
CA GLY A 175 -6.63 -7.36 -0.23
C GLY A 175 -5.82 -6.44 -1.15
N GLY A 176 -5.66 -5.16 -0.78
CA GLY A 176 -4.93 -4.17 -1.61
C GLY A 176 -3.52 -4.63 -2.01
N ALA A 177 -2.67 -4.96 -1.04
CA ALA A 177 -1.29 -5.42 -1.32
C ALA A 177 -1.24 -6.82 -1.95
N GLY A 178 -2.07 -7.76 -1.47
CA GLY A 178 -2.06 -9.15 -1.94
C GLY A 178 -2.56 -9.30 -3.37
N SER A 179 -3.60 -8.56 -3.77
CA SER A 179 -4.13 -8.58 -5.14
C SER A 179 -3.12 -8.11 -6.18
N VAL A 180 -2.41 -7.02 -5.88
CA VAL A 180 -1.33 -6.53 -6.72
C VAL A 180 -0.15 -7.49 -6.70
N GLY A 181 0.24 -7.99 -5.53
CA GLY A 181 1.35 -8.94 -5.37
C GLY A 181 1.17 -10.23 -6.18
N CYS A 182 -0.04 -10.82 -6.20
CA CYS A 182 -0.33 -12.01 -6.99
C CYS A 182 -0.17 -11.75 -8.49
N GLN A 183 -0.67 -10.61 -8.98
CA GLN A 183 -0.55 -10.22 -10.38
C GLN A 183 0.91 -9.94 -10.77
N VAL A 184 1.68 -9.26 -9.91
CA VAL A 184 3.11 -9.02 -10.15
C VAL A 184 3.88 -10.34 -10.20
N ALA A 185 3.65 -11.26 -9.25
CA ALA A 185 4.28 -12.58 -9.27
C ALA A 185 4.02 -13.32 -10.59
N LYS A 186 2.74 -13.43 -10.99
CA LYS A 186 2.34 -14.24 -12.15
C LYS A 186 2.63 -13.55 -13.49
N ARG A 187 2.18 -12.30 -13.68
CA ARG A 187 2.18 -11.62 -14.99
C ARG A 187 3.47 -10.86 -15.29
N VAL A 188 4.18 -10.38 -14.28
CA VAL A 188 5.41 -9.60 -14.48
C VAL A 188 6.62 -10.50 -14.41
N TYR A 189 6.75 -11.28 -13.33
CA TYR A 189 7.94 -12.10 -13.10
C TYR A 189 7.79 -13.56 -13.52
N GLY A 190 6.60 -13.98 -13.96
CA GLY A 190 6.39 -15.30 -14.55
C GLY A 190 6.45 -16.45 -13.55
N ALA A 191 6.01 -16.23 -12.30
CA ALA A 191 5.90 -17.29 -11.30
C ALA A 191 5.12 -18.49 -11.86
N GLU A 192 5.68 -19.70 -11.70
CA GLU A 192 5.00 -20.92 -12.16
C GLU A 192 3.76 -21.17 -11.32
N LYS A 193 3.88 -21.06 -9.99
CA LYS A 193 2.77 -21.28 -9.06
C LYS A 193 2.63 -20.11 -8.09
N VAL A 194 1.43 -19.56 -7.97
CA VAL A 194 1.06 -18.57 -6.95
C VAL A 194 0.07 -19.20 -5.97
N ILE A 195 0.48 -19.24 -4.71
CA ILE A 195 -0.32 -19.74 -3.59
C ILE A 195 -0.80 -18.56 -2.75
N THR A 196 -2.07 -18.56 -2.36
CA THR A 196 -2.65 -17.49 -1.53
C THR A 196 -3.55 -18.03 -0.43
N SER A 197 -3.88 -17.17 0.54
CA SER A 197 -4.81 -17.46 1.64
C SER A 197 -5.98 -16.46 1.63
N LEU A 198 -7.20 -16.98 1.77
CA LEU A 198 -8.45 -16.20 1.75
C LEU A 198 -9.46 -16.82 2.74
N SER A 199 -10.54 -16.11 3.05
CA SER A 199 -11.65 -16.69 3.82
C SER A 199 -12.59 -17.46 2.91
N THR A 200 -13.35 -18.42 3.45
CA THR A 200 -14.32 -19.22 2.69
C THR A 200 -15.19 -18.36 1.76
N ALA A 201 -15.74 -17.25 2.28
CA ALA A 201 -16.65 -16.38 1.53
C ALA A 201 -15.97 -15.68 0.33
N LYS A 202 -14.65 -15.53 0.36
CA LYS A 202 -13.86 -14.85 -0.68
C LYS A 202 -13.34 -15.79 -1.76
N MET A 203 -13.27 -17.10 -1.48
CA MET A 203 -12.73 -18.09 -2.42
C MET A 203 -13.41 -18.04 -3.81
N PRO A 204 -14.76 -17.96 -3.93
CA PRO A 204 -15.42 -17.90 -5.24
C PRO A 204 -15.21 -16.58 -5.98
N MET A 205 -14.71 -15.54 -5.31
CA MET A 205 -14.55 -14.20 -5.86
C MET A 205 -13.19 -14.01 -6.57
N VAL A 206 -12.24 -14.95 -6.40
CA VAL A 206 -10.86 -14.83 -6.87
C VAL A 206 -10.78 -14.63 -8.38
N GLU A 207 -11.36 -15.55 -9.14
CA GLU A 207 -11.29 -15.50 -10.60
C GLU A 207 -12.00 -14.25 -11.15
N LYS A 208 -13.12 -13.86 -10.54
CA LYS A 208 -13.84 -12.63 -10.91
C LYS A 208 -12.97 -11.39 -10.78
N HIS A 209 -12.20 -11.27 -9.70
CA HIS A 209 -11.44 -10.05 -9.41
C HIS A 209 -10.02 -10.05 -9.96
N LEU A 210 -9.33 -11.19 -10.01
CA LEU A 210 -7.94 -11.28 -10.48
C LEU A 210 -7.82 -11.80 -11.90
N GLY A 211 -8.82 -12.54 -12.38
CA GLY A 211 -8.80 -13.26 -13.65
C GLY A 211 -8.27 -14.68 -13.51
N LEU A 212 -8.57 -15.49 -14.53
CA LEU A 212 -8.12 -16.88 -14.63
C LEU A 212 -6.58 -16.97 -14.68
N GLY A 213 -6.05 -17.99 -14.01
CA GLY A 213 -4.62 -18.31 -14.03
C GLY A 213 -3.72 -17.39 -13.21
N ILE A 214 -4.25 -16.45 -12.42
CA ILE A 214 -3.43 -15.66 -11.47
C ILE A 214 -3.07 -16.45 -10.23
N ILE A 215 -4.00 -17.27 -9.73
CA ILE A 215 -3.84 -18.07 -8.52
C ILE A 215 -3.91 -19.54 -8.91
N ASP A 216 -2.89 -20.29 -8.52
CA ASP A 216 -2.80 -21.74 -8.79
C ASP A 216 -3.26 -22.56 -7.59
N GLN A 217 -3.17 -22.01 -6.39
CA GLN A 217 -3.69 -22.61 -5.16
C GLN A 217 -4.19 -21.53 -4.21
N ALA A 218 -5.45 -21.62 -3.80
CA ALA A 218 -6.01 -20.80 -2.72
C ALA A 218 -6.31 -21.70 -1.53
N VAL A 219 -5.90 -21.29 -0.33
CA VAL A 219 -6.22 -21.99 0.93
C VAL A 219 -7.16 -21.16 1.80
N ASP A 220 -8.05 -21.83 2.51
CA ASP A 220 -9.03 -21.20 3.39
C ASP A 220 -8.46 -21.04 4.80
N TYR A 221 -8.06 -19.83 5.18
CA TYR A 221 -7.45 -19.59 6.49
C TYR A 221 -8.42 -19.80 7.67
N THR A 222 -9.73 -19.89 7.41
CA THR A 222 -10.75 -20.16 8.44
C THR A 222 -10.96 -21.66 8.71
N LYS A 223 -10.30 -22.52 7.94
CA LYS A 223 -10.37 -23.98 8.02
C LYS A 223 -8.98 -24.59 8.27
N GLY A 224 -8.40 -25.29 7.29
CA GLY A 224 -7.07 -25.87 7.41
C GLY A 224 -5.94 -24.85 7.19
N GLY A 225 -6.23 -23.74 6.50
CA GLY A 225 -5.35 -22.60 6.34
C GLY A 225 -3.97 -22.99 5.81
N LEU A 226 -2.91 -22.54 6.49
CA LEU A 226 -1.55 -22.80 6.05
C LEU A 226 -1.15 -24.28 6.17
N ASN A 227 -1.87 -25.10 6.93
CA ASN A 227 -1.58 -26.54 7.01
C ASN A 227 -1.90 -27.27 5.69
N GLU A 228 -2.73 -26.68 4.83
CA GLU A 228 -3.02 -27.18 3.48
C GLU A 228 -1.89 -26.84 2.47
N ILE A 229 -0.93 -26.01 2.89
CA ILE A 229 0.28 -25.70 2.12
C ILE A 229 1.40 -26.61 2.63
N GLU A 230 2.06 -27.31 1.71
CA GLU A 230 3.21 -28.16 2.04
C GLU A 230 4.38 -27.32 2.61
N ASP A 231 5.07 -27.84 3.63
CA ASP A 231 6.27 -27.20 4.18
C ASP A 231 7.39 -27.22 3.13
N GLY A 232 8.12 -26.10 2.99
CA GLY A 232 9.22 -26.00 2.03
C GLY A 232 8.82 -25.81 0.55
N VAL A 233 7.53 -25.78 0.22
CA VAL A 233 7.07 -25.74 -1.19
C VAL A 233 7.39 -24.44 -1.93
N ALA A 234 7.50 -23.31 -1.21
CA ALA A 234 7.68 -22.00 -1.82
C ALA A 234 9.15 -21.59 -1.88
N ASP A 235 9.56 -21.04 -3.02
CA ASP A 235 10.87 -20.40 -3.18
C ASP A 235 10.86 -18.97 -2.62
N LEU A 236 9.72 -18.28 -2.72
CA LEU A 236 9.54 -16.89 -2.29
C LEU A 236 8.21 -16.69 -1.56
N VAL A 237 8.23 -15.99 -0.44
CA VAL A 237 7.02 -15.42 0.20
C VAL A 237 7.08 -13.90 0.07
N TYR A 238 6.03 -13.30 -0.50
CA TYR A 238 5.75 -11.87 -0.35
C TYR A 238 4.75 -11.68 0.79
N ALA A 239 5.25 -11.39 2.00
CA ALA A 239 4.45 -11.31 3.20
C ALA A 239 3.81 -9.92 3.36
N THR A 240 2.50 -9.86 3.15
CA THR A 240 1.69 -8.63 3.26
C THR A 240 0.87 -8.56 4.54
N GLN A 241 1.02 -9.53 5.44
CA GLN A 241 0.24 -9.68 6.68
C GLN A 241 1.17 -9.79 7.88
N TRP A 242 0.73 -9.28 9.04
CA TRP A 242 1.50 -9.34 10.29
C TRP A 242 1.73 -10.78 10.81
N SER A 243 1.04 -11.76 10.23
CA SER A 243 1.25 -13.20 10.42
C SER A 243 2.40 -13.78 9.58
N ALA A 244 3.30 -12.96 9.04
CA ALA A 244 4.45 -13.42 8.25
C ALA A 244 5.22 -14.61 8.85
N PRO A 245 5.47 -14.71 10.19
CA PRO A 245 6.15 -15.87 10.78
C PRO A 245 5.47 -17.21 10.52
N GLU A 246 4.15 -17.24 10.34
CA GLU A 246 3.40 -18.47 10.06
C GLU A 246 3.76 -19.08 8.70
N TYR A 247 4.26 -18.27 7.77
CA TYR A 247 4.67 -18.69 6.42
C TYR A 247 6.11 -19.22 6.38
N PHE A 248 6.92 -19.02 7.42
CA PHE A 248 8.35 -19.33 7.38
C PHE A 248 8.63 -20.81 7.10
N ARG A 249 7.79 -21.71 7.60
CA ARG A 249 7.92 -23.16 7.36
C ARG A 249 7.55 -23.57 5.94
N LYS A 250 6.74 -22.77 5.25
CA LYS A 250 6.28 -23.02 3.87
C LYS A 250 7.33 -22.66 2.83
N VAL A 251 8.42 -22.02 3.26
CA VAL A 251 9.53 -21.61 2.42
C VAL A 251 10.64 -22.66 2.45
N ASP A 252 11.22 -22.94 1.30
CA ASP A 252 12.35 -23.86 1.13
C ASP A 252 13.46 -23.57 2.16
N SER A 253 13.95 -24.60 2.85
CA SER A 253 14.91 -24.44 3.96
C SER A 253 16.31 -24.07 3.52
N GLU A 254 16.72 -24.35 2.28
CA GLU A 254 18.09 -24.18 1.79
C GLU A 254 18.28 -22.92 0.94
N LYS A 255 17.24 -22.51 0.20
CA LYS A 255 17.32 -21.39 -0.75
C LYS A 255 16.21 -20.35 -0.60
N GLY A 256 15.19 -20.63 0.20
CA GLY A 256 13.97 -19.83 0.17
C GLY A 256 14.13 -18.42 0.75
N VAL A 257 13.34 -17.49 0.21
CA VAL A 257 13.39 -16.06 0.55
C VAL A 257 12.04 -15.58 1.04
N ILE A 258 12.04 -14.71 2.05
CA ILE A 258 10.87 -14.04 2.57
C ILE A 258 11.09 -12.53 2.43
N VAL A 259 10.27 -11.86 1.64
CA VAL A 259 10.24 -10.41 1.57
C VAL A 259 8.96 -9.92 2.21
N SER A 260 9.08 -9.07 3.23
CA SER A 260 7.96 -8.67 4.06
C SER A 260 7.76 -7.16 4.07
N ILE A 261 6.51 -6.74 4.01
CA ILE A 261 6.08 -5.35 4.27
C ILE A 261 5.33 -5.23 5.61
N ALA A 262 5.15 -6.35 6.30
CA ALA A 262 4.30 -6.49 7.48
C ALA A 262 5.01 -7.29 8.58
N THR A 263 6.30 -7.02 8.79
CA THR A 263 7.06 -7.47 9.95
C THR A 263 7.68 -6.26 10.62
N VAL A 264 8.20 -6.41 11.84
CA VAL A 264 8.90 -5.31 12.49
C VAL A 264 10.17 -5.01 11.69
N PRO A 265 10.38 -3.79 11.17
CA PRO A 265 11.60 -3.43 10.45
C PRO A 265 12.79 -3.31 11.40
N PRO A 266 14.03 -3.53 10.92
CA PRO A 266 15.22 -3.28 11.72
C PRO A 266 15.40 -1.79 12.02
N SER A 267 16.10 -1.46 13.11
CA SER A 267 16.30 -0.07 13.54
C SER A 267 16.99 0.79 12.48
N ARG A 268 17.88 0.20 11.68
CA ARG A 268 18.54 0.87 10.53
C ARG A 268 17.52 1.45 9.55
N LEU A 269 16.53 0.65 9.15
CA LEU A 269 15.53 1.07 8.17
C LEU A 269 14.53 2.05 8.77
N LEU A 270 14.15 1.85 10.04
CA LEU A 270 13.37 2.84 10.78
C LEU A 270 14.08 4.18 10.75
N ARG A 271 15.34 4.27 11.19
CA ARG A 271 16.10 5.53 11.20
C ARG A 271 16.24 6.18 9.81
N GLN A 272 16.30 5.40 8.75
CA GLN A 272 16.32 5.93 7.37
C GLN A 272 14.97 6.53 6.95
N THR A 273 13.87 5.85 7.30
CA THR A 273 12.51 6.26 6.94
C THR A 273 12.05 7.46 7.79
N VAL A 274 12.47 7.45 9.05
CA VAL A 274 11.94 8.27 10.15
C VAL A 274 12.82 9.45 10.52
N GLY A 275 14.09 9.42 10.10
CA GLY A 275 15.12 10.27 10.65
C GLY A 275 15.67 9.68 11.94
N LYS A 276 17.00 9.67 12.05
CA LYS A 276 17.72 9.05 13.17
C LYS A 276 17.32 9.64 14.53
N GLU A 277 17.02 10.94 14.56
CA GLU A 277 16.75 11.70 15.78
C GLU A 277 15.36 11.41 16.37
N ASN A 278 14.46 10.86 15.54
CA ASN A 278 13.08 10.56 15.90
C ASN A 278 12.88 9.13 16.45
N ILE A 279 13.93 8.31 16.46
CA ILE A 279 13.89 6.94 17.01
C ILE A 279 14.64 6.91 18.34
N PRO A 280 13.94 6.82 19.48
CA PRO A 280 14.59 6.64 20.78
C PRO A 280 15.48 5.40 20.80
N PHE A 281 16.63 5.47 21.49
CA PHE A 281 17.59 4.37 21.51
C PHE A 281 16.95 3.06 22.03
N TRP A 282 16.09 3.14 23.06
CA TRP A 282 15.43 1.98 23.66
C TRP A 282 14.48 1.29 22.66
N LEU A 283 13.81 2.05 21.79
CA LEU A 283 12.96 1.49 20.75
C LEU A 283 13.79 0.78 19.69
N ALA A 284 14.93 1.36 19.30
CA ALA A 284 15.88 0.72 18.38
C ALA A 284 16.36 -0.64 18.92
N TRP A 285 16.65 -0.74 20.22
CA TRP A 285 17.00 -2.02 20.85
C TRP A 285 15.87 -3.05 20.81
N ILE A 286 14.63 -2.63 21.07
CA ILE A 286 13.46 -3.53 21.03
C ILE A 286 13.27 -4.10 19.63
N VAL A 287 13.27 -3.25 18.59
CA VAL A 287 13.04 -3.72 17.22
C VAL A 287 14.18 -4.59 16.71
N ASP A 288 15.42 -4.32 17.12
CA ASP A 288 16.59 -5.15 16.78
C ASP A 288 16.57 -6.49 17.54
N ALA A 289 16.10 -6.52 18.79
CA ALA A 289 15.85 -7.76 19.52
C ALA A 289 14.77 -8.63 18.84
N ILE A 290 13.75 -8.01 18.26
CA ILE A 290 12.75 -8.72 17.44
C ILE A 290 13.40 -9.32 16.18
N GLN A 291 14.40 -8.66 15.58
CA GLN A 291 15.15 -9.26 14.46
C GLN A 291 15.92 -10.51 14.90
N LEU A 292 16.50 -10.52 16.11
CA LEU A 292 17.14 -11.70 16.67
C LEU A 292 16.14 -12.84 16.90
N TRP A 293 14.92 -12.52 17.33
CA TRP A 293 13.85 -13.50 17.44
C TRP A 293 13.45 -14.08 16.08
N TYR A 294 13.34 -13.26 15.03
CA TYR A 294 13.12 -13.77 13.67
C TYR A 294 14.28 -14.67 13.20
N ALA A 295 15.53 -14.28 13.44
CA ALA A 295 16.70 -15.12 13.13
C ALA A 295 16.66 -16.45 13.89
N TRP A 296 16.21 -16.44 15.15
CA TRP A 296 16.02 -17.65 15.95
C TRP A 296 14.90 -18.56 15.41
N LEU A 297 13.80 -18.00 14.88
CA LEU A 297 12.75 -18.77 14.21
C LEU A 297 13.25 -19.44 12.92
N LEU A 298 14.20 -18.82 12.23
CA LEU A 298 14.82 -19.32 11.01
C LEU A 298 16.07 -20.19 11.26
N ARG A 299 16.42 -20.45 12.54
CA ARG A 299 17.62 -21.21 12.90
C ARG A 299 17.61 -22.61 12.28
N GLY A 300 18.79 -23.10 11.91
CA GLY A 300 18.93 -24.41 11.27
C GLY A 300 18.46 -24.44 9.81
N THR A 301 18.14 -23.28 9.23
CA THR A 301 17.81 -23.11 7.81
C THR A 301 18.69 -22.03 7.19
N ARG A 302 18.78 -22.02 5.87
CA ARG A 302 19.45 -20.97 5.08
C ARG A 302 18.45 -19.96 4.50
N ARG A 303 17.21 -19.97 5.02
CA ARG A 303 16.19 -19.00 4.65
C ARG A 303 16.67 -17.59 4.93
N ARG A 304 16.40 -16.68 4.01
CA ARG A 304 16.72 -15.27 4.19
C ARG A 304 15.44 -14.46 4.22
N MET A 305 15.41 -13.46 5.09
CA MET A 305 14.28 -12.57 5.26
C MET A 305 14.74 -11.12 5.18
N GLU A 306 14.00 -10.30 4.46
CA GLU A 306 14.21 -8.86 4.41
C GLU A 306 12.87 -8.13 4.55
N PHE A 307 12.87 -7.04 5.33
CA PHE A 307 11.76 -6.10 5.33
C PHE A 307 12.00 -5.04 4.25
N VAL A 308 10.98 -4.76 3.45
CA VAL A 308 11.01 -3.70 2.44
C VAL A 308 9.91 -2.68 2.75
N SER A 309 10.29 -1.41 2.85
CA SER A 309 9.33 -0.29 2.82
C SER A 309 9.31 0.24 1.39
N GLY A 310 8.13 0.34 0.78
CA GLY A 310 7.99 0.95 -0.54
C GLY A 310 8.61 2.35 -0.58
N ASN A 311 9.24 2.71 -1.71
CA ASN A 311 9.78 4.04 -1.96
C ASN A 311 9.21 4.61 -3.25
N LEU A 312 8.16 5.42 -3.13
CA LEU A 312 7.55 6.14 -4.24
C LEU A 312 8.39 7.34 -4.71
N GLY A 313 9.50 7.67 -4.03
CA GLY A 313 10.44 8.69 -4.48
C GLY A 313 11.31 8.27 -5.67
N VAL A 314 11.30 6.99 -6.06
CA VAL A 314 12.05 6.48 -7.22
C VAL A 314 11.22 6.69 -8.49
N ARG A 315 11.58 7.69 -9.31
CA ARG A 315 10.85 8.05 -10.53
C ARG A 315 10.72 6.87 -11.51
N GLU A 316 11.81 6.13 -11.72
CA GLU A 316 11.85 4.99 -12.64
C GLU A 316 10.84 3.90 -12.22
N ASP A 317 10.64 3.71 -10.92
CA ASP A 317 9.66 2.75 -10.40
C ASP A 317 8.24 3.24 -10.64
N LEU A 318 7.97 4.54 -10.45
CA LEU A 318 6.67 5.14 -10.78
C LEU A 318 6.35 5.01 -12.28
N GLU A 319 7.32 5.27 -13.16
CA GLU A 319 7.14 5.12 -14.60
C GLU A 319 6.90 3.66 -15.01
N THR A 320 7.67 2.74 -14.42
CA THR A 320 7.50 1.29 -14.62
C THR A 320 6.09 0.83 -14.25
N ILE A 321 5.59 1.24 -13.07
CA ILE A 321 4.22 0.86 -12.69
C ILE A 321 3.18 1.57 -13.54
N GLY A 322 3.45 2.80 -14.01
CA GLY A 322 2.60 3.51 -14.96
C GLY A 322 2.37 2.71 -16.25
N GLU A 323 3.44 2.14 -16.80
CA GLU A 323 3.36 1.25 -17.96
C GLU A 323 2.55 -0.01 -17.66
N TRP A 324 2.76 -0.64 -16.50
CA TRP A 324 2.02 -1.85 -16.13
C TRP A 324 0.51 -1.61 -15.98
N VAL A 325 0.14 -0.45 -15.44
CA VAL A 325 -1.26 -0.04 -15.31
C VAL A 325 -1.84 0.30 -16.68
N ALA A 326 -1.12 1.05 -17.52
CA ALA A 326 -1.55 1.40 -18.86
C ALA A 326 -1.77 0.17 -19.76
N THR A 327 -0.86 -0.81 -19.69
CA THR A 327 -0.92 -2.05 -20.48
C THR A 327 -1.87 -3.10 -19.89
N GLY A 328 -2.45 -2.84 -18.72
CA GLY A 328 -3.36 -3.77 -18.04
C GLY A 328 -2.67 -5.02 -17.47
N LYS A 329 -1.33 -5.01 -17.34
CA LYS A 329 -0.58 -6.07 -16.64
C LYS A 329 -1.05 -6.17 -15.20
N ILE A 330 -1.21 -5.03 -14.53
CA ILE A 330 -1.78 -4.94 -13.18
C ILE A 330 -3.15 -4.29 -13.28
N LYS A 331 -4.17 -5.01 -12.80
CA LYS A 331 -5.54 -4.53 -12.72
C LYS A 331 -5.92 -4.26 -11.26
N PRO A 332 -6.67 -3.18 -11.00
CA PRO A 332 -7.13 -2.84 -9.67
C PRO A 332 -8.19 -3.83 -9.20
N VAL A 333 -8.19 -4.10 -7.90
CA VAL A 333 -9.32 -4.70 -7.19
C VAL A 333 -9.78 -3.66 -6.19
N THR A 334 -10.97 -3.11 -6.40
CA THR A 334 -11.46 -1.94 -5.66
C THR A 334 -12.84 -2.17 -5.08
N THR A 335 -13.08 -1.56 -3.92
CA THR A 335 -14.40 -1.29 -3.38
C THR A 335 -14.57 0.21 -3.40
N VAL A 336 -15.44 0.73 -4.27
CA VAL A 336 -15.67 2.17 -4.44
C VAL A 336 -16.88 2.60 -3.61
N VAL A 337 -16.71 3.69 -2.86
CA VAL A 337 -17.76 4.30 -2.03
C VAL A 337 -17.80 5.80 -2.31
N ASP A 338 -18.98 6.37 -2.43
CA ASP A 338 -19.14 7.82 -2.54
C ASP A 338 -18.78 8.51 -1.22
N LEU A 339 -17.96 9.56 -1.27
CA LEU A 339 -17.55 10.33 -0.09
C LEU A 339 -18.76 10.85 0.71
N CYS A 340 -19.87 11.19 0.04
CA CYS A 340 -21.06 11.71 0.67
C CYS A 340 -21.85 10.65 1.46
N ASP A 341 -21.67 9.35 1.17
CA ASP A 341 -22.26 8.25 1.94
C ASP A 341 -21.37 7.91 3.16
N ILE A 342 -21.36 8.82 4.14
CA ILE A 342 -20.50 8.71 5.31
C ILE A 342 -20.74 7.43 6.13
N GLU A 343 -21.96 6.89 6.14
CA GLU A 343 -22.26 5.65 6.85
C GLU A 343 -21.57 4.44 6.20
N THR A 344 -21.63 4.34 4.87
CA THR A 344 -20.90 3.30 4.14
C THR A 344 -19.40 3.52 4.23
N VAL A 345 -18.91 4.76 4.13
CA VAL A 345 -17.48 5.08 4.31
C VAL A 345 -16.96 4.58 5.66
N ARG A 346 -17.64 4.92 6.75
CA ARG A 346 -17.30 4.46 8.10
C ARG A 346 -17.29 2.93 8.19
N ARG A 347 -18.33 2.27 7.66
CA ARG A 347 -18.47 0.80 7.66
C ARG A 347 -17.33 0.11 6.90
N GLU A 348 -17.02 0.55 5.69
CA GLU A 348 -15.95 -0.06 4.88
C GLU A 348 -14.57 0.27 5.46
N MET A 349 -14.37 1.47 6.01
CA MET A 349 -13.10 1.84 6.63
C MET A 349 -12.84 1.06 7.94
N MET A 350 -13.89 0.63 8.66
CA MET A 350 -13.75 -0.33 9.76
C MET A 350 -13.25 -1.70 9.30
N LYS A 351 -13.65 -2.16 8.10
CA LYS A 351 -13.10 -3.38 7.49
C LYS A 351 -11.62 -3.20 7.12
N VAL A 352 -11.25 -2.04 6.58
CA VAL A 352 -9.84 -1.69 6.32
C VAL A 352 -9.05 -1.70 7.64
N SER A 353 -9.54 -1.04 8.69
CA SER A 353 -8.85 -0.99 9.98
C SER A 353 -8.67 -2.35 10.65
N SER A 354 -9.67 -3.23 10.54
CA SER A 354 -9.60 -4.59 11.10
C SER A 354 -8.82 -5.57 10.22
N GLY A 355 -8.60 -5.25 8.94
CA GLY A 355 -8.01 -6.16 7.95
C GLY A 355 -8.93 -7.29 7.49
N HIS A 356 -10.22 -7.26 7.88
CA HIS A 356 -11.17 -8.36 7.64
C HIS A 356 -12.39 -7.89 6.83
N GLY A 357 -12.92 -8.77 5.98
CA GLY A 357 -14.20 -8.55 5.27
C GLY A 357 -14.17 -7.62 4.04
N GLY A 358 -13.14 -6.79 3.84
CA GLY A 358 -13.01 -5.93 2.65
C GLY A 358 -12.53 -6.68 1.41
N VAL A 359 -12.81 -6.16 0.21
CA VAL A 359 -12.30 -6.69 -1.08
C VAL A 359 -11.49 -5.61 -1.78
N GLY A 360 -10.22 -5.93 -2.05
CA GLY A 360 -9.30 -5.01 -2.69
C GLY A 360 -8.94 -3.80 -1.83
N SER A 361 -8.70 -2.68 -2.49
CA SER A 361 -8.50 -1.38 -1.87
C SER A 361 -9.83 -0.66 -1.71
N LEU A 362 -10.07 -0.04 -0.55
CA LEU A 362 -11.18 0.91 -0.40
C LEU A 362 -10.81 2.20 -1.14
N VAL A 363 -11.72 2.68 -1.98
CA VAL A 363 -11.56 3.92 -2.74
C VAL A 363 -12.78 4.81 -2.51
N LEU A 364 -12.51 6.03 -2.07
CA LEU A 364 -13.51 7.09 -2.00
C LEU A 364 -13.61 7.77 -3.36
N LYS A 365 -14.82 7.80 -3.92
CA LYS A 365 -15.15 8.69 -5.03
C LYS A 365 -15.52 10.05 -4.45
N ILE A 366 -14.81 11.09 -4.85
CA ILE A 366 -14.88 12.43 -4.25
C ILE A 366 -15.67 13.39 -5.15
N VAL A 367 -15.42 13.34 -6.46
CA VAL A 367 -16.09 14.16 -7.48
C VAL A 367 -16.81 13.29 -8.50
#